data_AF-A0A704VGI2-F1
#
_entry.id   AF-A0A704VGI2-F1
#
_cell.length_a   1.000
_cell.length_b   1.000
_cell.length_c   1.000
_cell.angle_alpha   90.00
_cell.angle_beta   90.00
_cell.angle_gamma   90.00
#
_symmetry.space_group_name_H-M   'P 1'
#
loop_
_entity.id
_entity.type
_entity.pdbx_description
1 polymer ?
#
loop_
_entity_poly.entity_id
_entity_poly.type
_entity_poly.pdbx_seq_one_letter_code
_entity_poly.pdbx_strand_id
1 'polypeptide(L)'
;DEWYFNFFYPNALPADVTYVELLDTDGILYRYRALDSTIPSSTTVAEWEDDLSVGMASFNKAKNPPQAMHFCWDSIIDKKVYETWITFGYPVWEKMLTPYPSPLDAGVQEYHRYLLIGLAPEGKIRIWLENTKKPNTRLTENKDIVV
;
A
#
# COMPACT_ATOMS: atom_id res chain seq x y z
N ASP A 1 -17.85 -2.72 -1.59
CA ASP A 1 -16.73 -1.75 -1.70
C ASP A 1 -15.54 -2.39 -2.41
N GLU A 2 -14.46 -1.62 -2.63
CA GLU A 2 -13.18 -2.11 -3.16
C GLU A 2 -12.07 -1.68 -2.19
N TRP A 3 -11.00 -2.47 -2.15
CA TRP A 3 -9.78 -2.17 -1.41
C TRP A 3 -8.73 -1.71 -2.39
N TYR A 4 -8.06 -0.60 -2.07
CA TYR A 4 -7.11 0.07 -2.95
C TYR A 4 -5.70 -0.13 -2.42
N PHE A 5 -4.75 -0.18 -3.34
CA PHE A 5 -3.33 -0.14 -3.01
C PHE A 5 -2.65 0.92 -3.87
N ASN A 6 -1.71 1.66 -3.29
CA ASN A 6 -1.03 2.74 -3.99
C ASN A 6 0.45 2.69 -3.68
N PHE A 7 1.26 2.87 -4.73
CA PHE A 7 2.70 2.92 -4.60
C PHE A 7 3.18 4.36 -4.57
N PHE A 8 4.23 4.61 -3.82
CA PHE A 8 4.87 5.91 -3.76
C PHE A 8 6.37 5.78 -3.59
N TYR A 9 7.07 6.88 -3.86
CA TYR A 9 8.50 6.96 -3.67
C TYR A 9 8.89 8.28 -2.97
N PRO A 10 9.99 8.30 -2.19
CA PRO A 10 10.48 9.51 -1.53
C PRO A 10 10.86 10.63 -2.50
N ASN A 11 10.92 11.85 -2.01
CA ASN A 11 11.25 13.00 -2.84
C ASN A 11 12.56 12.79 -3.61
N ALA A 12 12.53 13.06 -4.92
CA ALA A 12 13.67 12.90 -5.83
C ALA A 12 14.27 11.47 -5.90
N LEU A 13 13.58 10.44 -5.42
CA LEU A 13 14.02 9.04 -5.49
C LEU A 13 13.04 8.17 -6.29
N PRO A 14 12.84 8.45 -7.59
CA PRO A 14 11.76 7.84 -8.36
C PRO A 14 11.88 6.32 -8.49
N ALA A 15 10.71 5.68 -8.38
CA ALA A 15 10.49 4.26 -8.58
C ALA A 15 9.26 4.06 -9.49
N ASP A 16 9.24 2.99 -10.28
CA ASP A 16 8.09 2.67 -11.14
C ASP A 16 7.69 1.20 -11.02
N VAL A 17 6.40 0.94 -10.78
CA VAL A 17 5.88 -0.42 -10.64
C VAL A 17 5.36 -0.89 -11.99
N THR A 18 5.89 -2.00 -12.47
CA THR A 18 5.61 -2.51 -13.83
C THR A 18 4.67 -3.71 -13.83
N TYR A 19 4.55 -4.40 -12.69
CA TYR A 19 3.72 -5.60 -12.57
C TYR A 19 3.30 -5.83 -11.12
N VAL A 20 2.04 -6.25 -10.91
CA VAL A 20 1.55 -6.69 -9.60
C VAL A 20 0.69 -7.94 -9.76
N GLU A 21 0.90 -8.91 -8.88
CA GLU A 21 -0.03 -9.98 -8.56
C GLU A 21 -0.54 -9.78 -7.14
N LEU A 22 -1.84 -9.89 -6.94
CA LEU A 22 -2.48 -9.78 -5.63
C LEU A 22 -3.40 -10.97 -5.45
N LEU A 23 -3.17 -11.77 -4.41
CA LEU A 23 -4.09 -12.80 -3.95
C LEU A 23 -4.93 -12.22 -2.82
N ASP A 24 -6.25 -12.18 -2.98
CA ASP A 24 -7.15 -11.68 -1.95
C ASP A 24 -7.58 -12.78 -0.96
N THR A 25 -8.28 -12.40 0.11
CA THR A 25 -8.75 -13.33 1.14
C THR A 25 -9.80 -14.34 0.67
N ASP A 26 -10.43 -14.15 -0.50
CA ASP A 26 -11.34 -15.11 -1.12
C ASP A 26 -10.60 -16.08 -2.07
N GLY A 27 -9.29 -15.94 -2.20
CA GLY A 27 -8.45 -16.77 -3.08
C GLY A 27 -8.46 -16.31 -4.54
N ILE A 28 -8.93 -15.10 -4.83
CA ILE A 28 -8.92 -14.53 -6.19
C ILE A 28 -7.55 -13.91 -6.46
N LEU A 29 -6.94 -14.38 -7.56
CA LEU A 29 -5.66 -13.85 -8.04
C LEU A 29 -5.87 -12.78 -9.11
N TYR A 30 -5.51 -11.55 -8.76
CA TYR A 30 -5.46 -10.41 -9.66
C TYR A 30 -4.08 -10.28 -10.29
N ARG A 31 -4.03 -9.88 -11.56
CA ARG A 31 -2.78 -9.60 -12.29
C ARG A 31 -2.88 -8.26 -13.01
N TYR A 32 -2.07 -7.31 -12.59
CA TYR A 32 -2.05 -5.95 -13.12
C TYR A 32 -0.83 -5.75 -14.01
N ARG A 33 -1.08 -5.46 -15.28
CA ARG A 33 -0.06 -4.99 -16.24
C ARG A 33 -0.22 -3.50 -16.58
N ALA A 34 -1.37 -2.94 -16.24
CA ALA A 34 -1.64 -1.51 -16.24
C ALA A 34 -1.98 -1.14 -14.81
N LEU A 35 -1.21 -0.21 -14.25
CA LEU A 35 -1.29 0.24 -12.86
C LEU A 35 -1.48 1.75 -12.86
N ASP A 36 -2.06 2.29 -11.79
CA ASP A 36 -1.92 3.71 -11.50
C ASP A 36 -0.43 4.02 -11.23
N SER A 37 0.01 5.20 -11.66
CA SER A 37 1.40 5.63 -11.53
C SER A 37 1.88 5.65 -10.08
N THR A 38 3.16 5.32 -9.89
CA THR A 38 3.83 5.47 -8.60
C THR A 38 3.94 6.95 -8.23
N ILE A 39 3.51 7.31 -7.02
CA ILE A 39 3.24 8.70 -6.64
C ILE A 39 4.47 9.33 -5.96
N PRO A 40 4.96 10.50 -6.40
CA PRO A 40 6.01 11.20 -5.69
C PRO A 40 5.52 11.74 -4.35
N SER A 41 6.22 11.42 -3.27
CA SER A 41 6.02 12.07 -1.96
C SER A 41 7.02 13.22 -1.79
N SER A 42 6.55 14.47 -1.85
CA SER A 42 7.40 15.64 -1.64
C SER A 42 7.77 15.87 -0.16
N THR A 43 7.01 15.28 0.77
CA THR A 43 7.20 15.42 2.22
C THR A 43 8.12 14.35 2.80
N THR A 44 8.24 13.20 2.13
CA THR A 44 9.17 12.13 2.54
C THR A 44 10.59 12.46 2.08
N VAL A 45 11.37 13.06 2.98
CA VAL A 45 12.77 13.45 2.78
C VAL A 45 13.61 12.87 3.91
N ALA A 46 14.65 12.10 3.57
CA ALA A 46 15.54 11.36 4.48
C ALA A 46 14.86 10.26 5.34
N GLU A 47 13.66 10.51 5.87
CA GLU A 47 12.86 9.59 6.67
C GLU A 47 11.45 9.43 6.08
N TRP A 48 10.80 8.31 6.40
CA TRP A 48 9.45 8.03 5.94
C TRP A 48 8.41 8.84 6.72
N GLU A 49 7.52 9.51 5.97
CA GLU A 49 6.39 10.25 6.52
C GLU A 49 5.20 9.30 6.78
N ASP A 50 4.46 9.55 7.85
CA ASP A 50 3.26 8.77 8.21
C ASP A 50 1.96 9.47 7.82
N ASP A 51 2.03 10.76 7.48
CA ASP A 51 0.93 11.53 6.92
C ASP A 51 0.91 11.48 5.39
N LEU A 52 0.73 10.26 4.85
CA LEU A 52 0.59 10.04 3.41
C LEU A 52 -0.88 9.80 3.09
N SER A 53 -1.40 10.44 2.05
CA SER A 53 -2.78 10.23 1.61
C SER A 53 -2.86 10.17 0.11
N VAL A 54 -3.67 9.24 -0.38
CA VAL A 54 -3.89 9.03 -1.81
C VAL A 54 -5.35 8.70 -2.02
N GLY A 55 -5.92 9.28 -3.08
CA GLY A 55 -7.29 9.03 -3.45
C GLY A 55 -7.52 7.61 -3.95
N MET A 56 -8.76 7.37 -4.39
CA MET A 56 -9.16 6.13 -5.05
C MET A 56 -8.36 5.93 -6.34
N ALA A 57 -7.67 4.81 -6.42
CA ALA A 57 -6.95 4.39 -7.62
C ALA A 57 -7.93 3.86 -8.69
N SER A 58 -7.60 4.05 -9.96
CA SER A 58 -8.45 3.60 -11.07
C SER A 58 -8.31 2.09 -11.32
N PHE A 59 -7.07 1.61 -11.29
CA PHE A 59 -6.68 0.23 -11.58
C PHE A 59 -6.26 -0.53 -10.32
N ASN A 60 -5.55 0.12 -9.40
CA ASN A 60 -4.94 -0.55 -8.25
C ASN A 60 -5.97 -0.87 -7.16
N LYS A 61 -6.78 -1.91 -7.38
CA LYS A 61 -7.89 -2.26 -6.47
C LYS A 61 -8.33 -3.72 -6.54
N ALA A 62 -8.67 -4.30 -5.39
CA ALA A 62 -9.18 -5.66 -5.24
C ALA A 62 -10.58 -5.68 -4.63
N LYS A 63 -11.29 -6.82 -4.78
CA LYS A 63 -12.62 -7.01 -4.19
C LYS A 63 -12.60 -7.39 -2.72
N ASN A 64 -11.47 -7.86 -2.20
CA ASN A 64 -11.28 -8.18 -0.79
C ASN A 64 -9.88 -7.74 -0.35
N PRO A 65 -9.57 -7.73 0.97
CA PRO A 65 -8.24 -7.44 1.47
C PRO A 65 -7.17 -8.38 0.86
N PRO A 66 -5.92 -7.90 0.71
CA PRO A 66 -4.83 -8.73 0.20
C PRO A 66 -4.40 -9.76 1.26
N GLN A 67 -4.23 -11.01 0.84
CA GLN A 67 -3.56 -12.07 1.59
C GLN A 67 -2.07 -12.12 1.23
N ALA A 68 -1.76 -11.98 -0.05
CA ALA A 68 -0.39 -11.92 -0.55
C ALA A 68 -0.30 -10.98 -1.75
N MET A 69 0.88 -10.40 -1.94
CA MET A 69 1.15 -9.54 -3.08
C MET A 69 2.57 -9.78 -3.58
N HIS A 70 2.73 -9.84 -4.88
CA HIS A 70 4.01 -9.96 -5.56
C HIS A 70 4.10 -8.85 -6.60
N PHE A 71 5.20 -8.13 -6.65
CA PHE A 71 5.34 -7.04 -7.63
C PHE A 71 6.79 -6.79 -8.03
N CYS A 72 6.93 -6.28 -9.26
CA CYS A 72 8.20 -5.86 -9.83
C CYS A 72 8.23 -4.34 -9.96
N TRP A 73 9.35 -3.73 -9.62
CA TRP A 73 9.51 -2.29 -9.72
C TRP A 73 10.93 -1.88 -10.08
N ASP A 74 11.03 -0.82 -10.87
CA ASP A 74 12.27 -0.20 -11.29
C ASP A 74 12.67 0.88 -10.29
N SER A 75 13.82 0.71 -9.64
CA SER A 75 14.49 1.80 -8.94
C SER A 75 15.30 2.59 -9.96
N ILE A 76 14.86 3.81 -10.28
CA ILE A 76 15.55 4.66 -11.26
C ILE A 76 16.92 5.08 -10.71
N ILE A 77 17.00 5.31 -9.40
CA ILE A 77 18.23 5.69 -8.70
C ILE A 77 19.25 4.56 -8.73
N ASP A 78 18.83 3.33 -8.44
CA ASP A 78 19.74 2.18 -8.43
C ASP A 78 20.00 1.64 -9.85
N LYS A 79 19.20 2.05 -10.84
CA LYS A 79 19.17 1.48 -12.20
C LYS A 79 18.98 -0.04 -12.17
N LYS A 80 18.07 -0.49 -11.31
CA LYS A 80 17.87 -1.91 -11.01
C LYS A 80 16.39 -2.21 -10.82
N VAL A 81 15.99 -3.37 -11.34
CA VAL A 81 14.68 -3.99 -11.08
C VAL A 81 14.75 -4.72 -9.73
N TYR A 82 13.76 -4.46 -8.87
CA TYR A 82 13.49 -5.24 -7.68
C TYR A 82 12.22 -6.05 -7.87
N GLU A 83 12.21 -7.22 -7.23
CA GLU A 83 11.06 -8.09 -7.10
C GLU A 83 10.75 -8.22 -5.61
N THR A 84 9.49 -8.10 -5.23
CA THR A 84 9.09 -8.07 -3.82
C THR A 84 7.87 -8.96 -3.60
N TRP A 85 7.91 -9.75 -2.54
CA TRP A 85 6.85 -10.64 -2.10
C TRP A 85 6.39 -10.21 -0.72
N ILE A 86 5.09 -10.00 -0.54
CA ILE A 86 4.50 -9.62 0.73
C ILE A 86 3.42 -10.63 1.09
N THR A 87 3.41 -11.07 2.35
CA THR A 87 2.27 -11.78 2.93
C THR A 87 1.66 -10.97 4.06
N PHE A 88 0.34 -10.85 4.07
CA PHE A 88 -0.42 -10.12 5.07
C PHE A 88 -1.03 -11.08 6.09
N GLY A 89 -0.72 -10.87 7.37
CA GLY A 89 -1.24 -11.68 8.46
C GLY A 89 -2.70 -11.36 8.82
N TYR A 90 -3.31 -12.26 9.60
CA TYR A 90 -4.66 -12.11 10.16
C TYR A 90 -4.95 -10.72 10.76
N PRO A 91 -4.06 -10.14 11.59
CA PRO A 91 -4.34 -8.83 12.20
C PRO A 91 -4.53 -7.70 11.18
N VAL A 92 -3.88 -7.79 10.01
CA VAL A 92 -3.99 -6.76 8.97
C VAL A 92 -5.36 -6.79 8.33
N TRP A 93 -5.81 -7.95 7.85
CA TRP A 93 -7.11 -8.04 7.20
C TRP A 93 -8.28 -7.96 8.19
N GLU A 94 -8.12 -8.43 9.44
CA GLU A 94 -9.09 -8.15 10.51
C GLU A 94 -9.29 -6.63 10.68
N LYS A 95 -8.20 -5.86 10.70
CA LYS A 95 -8.27 -4.39 10.76
C LYS A 95 -8.92 -3.78 9.51
N MET A 96 -8.67 -4.32 8.32
CA MET A 96 -9.28 -3.85 7.08
C MET A 96 -10.77 -4.20 6.95
N LEU A 97 -11.23 -5.27 7.61
CA LEU A 97 -12.62 -5.74 7.62
C LEU A 97 -13.44 -5.25 8.82
N THR A 98 -12.81 -4.65 9.82
CA THR A 98 -13.51 -4.10 10.98
C THR A 98 -13.91 -2.65 10.71
N PRO A 99 -15.23 -2.33 10.65
CA PRO A 99 -15.65 -0.95 10.51
C PRO A 99 -15.33 -0.14 11.77
N TYR A 100 -15.04 1.15 11.59
CA TYR A 100 -14.88 2.11 12.69
C TYR A 100 -15.73 3.37 12.45
N PRO A 101 -16.19 4.05 13.51
CA PRO A 101 -16.91 5.31 13.35
C PRO A 101 -16.04 6.37 12.66
N SER A 102 -16.57 7.04 11.65
CA SER A 102 -15.85 8.11 10.96
C SER A 102 -15.45 9.18 11.97
N PRO A 103 -14.17 9.59 11.98
CA PRO A 103 -13.72 10.70 12.82
C PRO A 103 -14.30 12.07 12.41
N LEU A 104 -14.98 12.14 11.27
CA LEU A 104 -15.64 13.33 10.73
C LEU A 104 -17.15 13.32 10.98
N ASP A 105 -17.78 12.13 11.01
CA ASP A 105 -19.20 11.95 11.28
C ASP A 105 -19.48 10.64 12.03
N ALA A 106 -19.84 10.72 13.31
CA ALA A 106 -20.10 9.55 14.15
C ALA A 106 -21.26 8.66 13.67
N GLY A 107 -22.13 9.15 12.76
CA GLY A 107 -23.19 8.36 12.12
C GLY A 107 -22.71 7.48 10.97
N VAL A 108 -21.48 7.67 10.49
CA VAL A 108 -20.89 6.95 9.36
C VAL A 108 -19.89 5.92 9.86
N GLN A 109 -19.96 4.71 9.31
CA GLN A 109 -18.93 3.69 9.51
C GLN A 109 -17.97 3.70 8.32
N GLU A 110 -16.68 3.63 8.59
CA GLU A 110 -15.60 3.62 7.62
C GLU A 110 -14.75 2.35 7.76
N TYR A 111 -13.94 2.06 6.74
CA TYR A 111 -13.03 0.92 6.70
C TYR A 111 -11.65 1.41 6.25
N HIS A 112 -10.60 0.75 6.73
CA HIS A 112 -9.22 0.97 6.26
C HIS A 112 -9.04 0.36 4.87
N ARG A 113 -9.48 1.08 3.84
CA ARG A 113 -9.52 0.57 2.45
C ARG A 113 -8.28 0.86 1.64
N TYR A 114 -7.34 1.67 2.13
CA TYR A 114 -6.17 2.10 1.34
C TYR A 114 -4.88 1.54 1.96
N LEU A 115 -4.21 0.69 1.19
CA LEU A 115 -2.87 0.20 1.46
C LEU A 115 -1.86 1.12 0.76
N LEU A 116 -0.95 1.70 1.52
CA LEU A 116 0.08 2.59 0.98
C LEU A 116 1.41 1.84 1.00
N ILE A 117 2.14 1.82 -0.12
CA ILE A 117 3.38 1.06 -0.29
C ILE A 117 4.50 1.99 -0.76
N GLY A 118 5.46 2.23 0.11
CA GLY A 118 6.61 3.08 -0.15
C GLY A 118 7.77 2.28 -0.70
N LEU A 119 8.31 2.73 -1.82
CA LEU A 119 9.45 2.15 -2.53
C LEU A 119 10.63 3.12 -2.45
N ALA A 120 11.74 2.68 -1.86
CA ALA A 120 12.96 3.48 -1.79
C ALA A 120 14.16 2.68 -2.32
N PRO A 121 15.22 3.38 -2.78
CA PRO A 121 16.46 2.76 -3.22
C PRO A 121 17.02 1.73 -2.24
N GLU A 122 17.86 0.84 -2.75
CA GLU A 122 18.40 -0.34 -2.07
C GLU A 122 17.34 -1.41 -1.75
N GLY A 123 16.19 -1.38 -2.44
CA GLY A 123 15.13 -2.37 -2.27
C GLY A 123 14.30 -2.18 -0.99
N LYS A 124 14.31 -0.97 -0.41
CA LYS A 124 13.64 -0.67 0.85
C LYS A 124 12.14 -0.50 0.63
N ILE A 125 11.36 -1.25 1.40
CA ILE A 125 9.89 -1.23 1.35
C ILE A 125 9.32 -0.80 2.70
N ARG A 126 8.30 0.03 2.66
CA ARG A 126 7.47 0.38 3.81
C ARG A 126 6.00 0.29 3.45
N ILE A 127 5.15 -0.06 4.42
CA ILE A 127 3.73 -0.29 4.17
C ILE A 127 2.90 0.31 5.29
N TRP A 128 1.78 0.93 4.91
CA TRP A 128 0.81 1.53 5.83
C TRP A 128 -0.61 1.17 5.47
N LEU A 129 -1.48 1.15 6.49
CA LEU A 129 -2.92 1.34 6.30
C LEU A 129 -3.27 2.81 6.53
N GLU A 130 -3.94 3.41 5.54
CA GLU A 130 -4.41 4.77 5.66
C GLU A 130 -5.50 4.90 6.73
N ASN A 131 -5.39 5.95 7.54
CA ASN A 131 -6.40 6.36 8.50
C ASN A 131 -7.06 7.65 8.03
N THR A 132 -8.37 7.80 8.29
CA THR A 132 -9.13 9.03 8.02
C THR A 132 -8.57 10.23 8.79
N LYS A 133 -8.08 10.00 10.02
CA LYS A 133 -7.25 10.95 10.77
C LYS A 133 -5.86 10.37 10.94
N LYS A 134 -4.87 11.19 10.63
CA LYS A 134 -3.44 10.88 10.64
C LYS A 134 -2.92 10.80 12.09
N PRO A 135 -1.81 10.08 12.36
CA PRO A 135 -0.94 9.40 11.41
C PRO A 135 -1.53 8.09 10.87
N ASN A 136 -1.01 7.59 9.75
CA ASN A 136 -1.35 6.26 9.24
C ASN A 136 -0.77 5.14 10.12
N THR A 137 -1.33 3.94 10.00
CA THR A 137 -0.83 2.77 10.74
C THR A 137 0.31 2.11 9.96
N ARG A 138 1.55 2.15 10.46
CA ARG A 138 2.67 1.37 9.92
C ARG A 138 2.43 -0.14 10.08
N LEU A 139 2.66 -0.91 9.01
CA LEU A 139 2.58 -2.37 9.03
C LEU A 139 3.97 -3.02 9.11
N THR A 140 4.98 -2.43 8.46
CA THR A 140 6.35 -3.00 8.37
C THR A 140 7.15 -3.03 9.67
N GLU A 141 6.64 -2.43 10.75
CA GLU A 141 7.29 -2.45 12.08
C GLU A 141 6.75 -3.58 12.98
N ASN A 142 5.63 -4.19 12.58
CA ASN A 142 5.03 -5.31 13.28
C ASN A 142 5.36 -6.64 12.58
N LYS A 143 5.30 -7.75 13.32
CA LYS A 143 5.37 -9.12 12.78
C LYS A 143 4.15 -9.51 11.92
N ASP A 144 3.29 -8.53 11.62
CA ASP A 144 1.99 -8.72 10.97
C ASP A 144 2.10 -8.83 9.45
N ILE A 145 3.25 -8.44 8.89
CA ILE A 145 3.59 -8.66 7.49
C ILE A 145 5.00 -9.22 7.36
N VAL A 146 5.21 -10.04 6.34
CA VAL A 146 6.53 -10.50 5.92
C VAL A 146 6.77 -9.93 4.53
N VAL A 147 7.92 -9.28 4.34
CA VAL A 147 8.40 -8.67 3.10
C VAL A 147 9.72 -9.34 2.72
#